data_AF-A0AA38C821-F1
#
_entry.id   AF-A0AA38C821-F1
#
_cell.length_a   1.000
_cell.length_b   1.000
_cell.length_c   1.000
_cell.angle_alpha   90.00
_cell.angle_beta   90.00
_cell.angle_gamma   90.00
#
_symmetry.space_group_name_H-M   'P 1'
#
loop_
_entity.id
_entity.type
_entity.pdbx_description
1 polymer ?
#
loop_
_entity_poly.entity_id
_entity_poly.type
_entity_poly.pdbx_seq_one_letter_code
_entity_poly.pdbx_strand_id
1 'polypeptide(L)'
;VAGISVVGQDYYGVFPLRGKLLNVREATTHQQMENKDKILGLQEDKIYDNIKSLRYGHLMIMTDQGLGTSTSKEGKEYFIDLDKHKKYFVWVDEKDGDAIELAFSRKKIEARKNWLRQFEVVRPGEQ
;
A
#
# COMPACT_ATOMS: atom_id res chain seq x y z
N VAL A 1 -1.27 -20.09 1.00
CA VAL A 1 -1.83 -18.85 1.60
C VAL A 1 -2.99 -19.26 2.50
N ALA A 2 -2.82 -19.20 3.83
CA ALA A 2 -3.75 -19.81 4.78
C ALA A 2 -5.10 -19.08 4.94
N GLY A 3 -5.17 -17.78 4.63
CA GLY A 3 -6.38 -16.97 4.76
C GLY A 3 -7.36 -17.03 3.58
N ILE A 4 -6.88 -17.33 2.36
CA ILE A 4 -7.72 -17.38 1.16
C ILE A 4 -8.81 -18.47 1.27
N SER A 5 -8.51 -19.60 1.92
CA SER A 5 -9.49 -20.67 2.12
C SER A 5 -10.67 -20.26 3.01
N VAL A 6 -10.55 -19.15 3.74
CA VAL A 6 -11.59 -18.62 4.63
C VAL A 6 -12.52 -17.67 3.89
N VAL A 7 -11.98 -16.79 3.04
CA VAL A 7 -12.75 -15.75 2.32
C VAL A 7 -13.19 -16.17 0.91
N GLY A 8 -12.71 -17.31 0.43
CA GLY A 8 -12.99 -17.81 -0.93
C GLY A 8 -12.04 -17.24 -1.98
N GLN A 9 -11.92 -17.95 -3.10
CA GLN A 9 -11.01 -17.59 -4.22
C GLN A 9 -11.69 -16.77 -5.32
N ASP A 10 -13.02 -16.70 -5.32
CA ASP A 10 -13.77 -16.09 -6.42
C ASP A 10 -13.60 -14.57 -6.50
N TYR A 11 -13.39 -13.92 -5.35
CA TYR A 11 -13.33 -12.45 -5.23
C TYR A 11 -11.98 -11.92 -4.73
N TYR A 12 -11.04 -12.81 -4.36
CA TYR A 12 -9.76 -12.43 -3.75
C TYR A 12 -8.58 -13.08 -4.47
N GLY A 13 -7.73 -12.23 -5.08
CA GLY A 13 -6.41 -12.61 -5.57
C GLY A 13 -5.31 -12.19 -4.59
N VAL A 14 -4.26 -13.00 -4.45
CA VAL A 14 -3.09 -12.66 -3.62
C VAL A 14 -1.84 -12.68 -4.46
N PHE A 15 -1.10 -11.57 -4.43
CA PHE A 15 0.17 -11.43 -5.10
C PHE A 15 1.25 -10.97 -4.11
N PRO A 16 2.32 -11.75 -3.90
CA PRO A 16 3.39 -11.35 -2.99
C PRO A 16 4.27 -10.28 -3.64
N LEU A 17 4.43 -9.14 -2.95
CA LEU A 17 5.43 -8.14 -3.31
C LEU A 17 6.81 -8.60 -2.83
N ARG A 18 7.83 -8.41 -3.68
CA ARG A 18 9.21 -8.75 -3.34
C ARG A 18 9.99 -7.47 -3.06
N GLY A 19 10.56 -7.38 -1.86
CA GLY A 19 11.41 -6.27 -1.46
C GLY A 19 10.68 -4.94 -1.41
N LYS A 20 11.46 -3.85 -1.46
CA LYS A 20 10.92 -2.49 -1.48
C LYS A 20 10.40 -2.15 -2.87
N LEU A 21 9.20 -1.57 -2.93
CA LEU A 21 8.62 -1.07 -4.17
C LEU A 21 9.50 0.03 -4.78
N LEU A 22 9.53 0.07 -6.10
CA LEU A 22 10.19 1.12 -6.86
C LEU A 22 9.43 2.45 -6.69
N ASN A 23 10.13 3.52 -6.34
CA ASN A 23 9.57 4.86 -6.36
C ASN A 23 9.42 5.37 -7.80
N VAL A 24 8.23 5.23 -8.37
CA VAL A 24 7.96 5.56 -9.78
C VAL A 24 8.09 7.03 -10.12
N ARG A 25 7.95 7.95 -9.15
CA ARG A 25 8.11 9.41 -9.37
C ARG A 25 9.51 9.80 -9.83
N GLU A 26 10.46 8.92 -9.63
CA GLU A 26 11.89 9.12 -9.88
C GLU A 26 12.47 8.03 -10.77
N ALA A 27 11.64 7.06 -11.17
CA ALA A 27 12.06 5.96 -12.02
C ALA A 27 12.28 6.46 -13.44
N THR A 28 13.30 5.91 -14.10
CA THR A 28 13.50 6.16 -15.53
C THR A 28 12.37 5.50 -16.33
N THR A 29 12.10 5.99 -17.54
CA THR A 29 11.12 5.37 -18.46
C THR A 29 11.39 3.88 -18.65
N HIS A 30 12.66 3.49 -18.73
CA HIS A 30 13.06 2.08 -18.83
C HIS A 30 12.63 1.28 -17.60
N GLN A 31 12.87 1.80 -16.39
CA GLN A 31 12.48 1.12 -15.14
C GLN A 31 10.95 1.02 -15.00
N GLN A 32 10.22 2.02 -15.48
CA GLN A 32 8.74 1.99 -15.49
C GLN A 32 8.23 0.92 -16.46
N MET A 33 8.80 0.84 -17.67
CA MET A 33 8.41 -0.15 -18.68
C MET A 33 8.63 -1.61 -18.26
N GLU A 34 9.66 -1.89 -17.48
CA GLU A 34 9.91 -3.24 -16.95
C GLU A 34 8.88 -3.66 -15.90
N ASN A 35 8.26 -2.70 -15.21
CA ASN A 35 7.34 -2.93 -14.10
C ASN A 35 5.87 -2.71 -14.49
N LYS A 36 5.50 -2.97 -15.75
CA LYS A 36 4.11 -2.86 -16.21
C LYS A 36 3.18 -3.76 -15.39
N ASP A 37 2.13 -3.16 -14.85
CA ASP A 37 1.14 -3.88 -14.05
C ASP A 37 0.24 -4.76 -14.91
N LYS A 38 0.53 -6.06 -14.88
CA LYS A 38 -0.26 -7.08 -15.57
C LYS A 38 -1.44 -7.58 -14.72
N ILE A 39 -1.39 -7.38 -13.41
CA ILE A 39 -2.29 -7.99 -12.43
C ILE A 39 -3.58 -7.18 -12.32
N LEU A 40 -3.48 -5.87 -12.13
CA LEU A 40 -4.66 -5.00 -12.07
C LEU A 40 -5.16 -4.64 -13.48
N GLY A 41 -4.30 -4.75 -14.49
CA GLY A 41 -4.61 -4.36 -15.86
C GLY A 41 -4.60 -2.84 -16.08
N LEU A 42 -3.75 -2.13 -15.33
CA LEU A 42 -3.54 -0.70 -15.53
C LEU A 42 -2.82 -0.44 -16.87
N GLN A 43 -3.17 0.69 -17.49
CA GLN A 43 -2.65 1.14 -18.77
C GLN A 43 -2.01 2.52 -18.58
N GLU A 44 -0.82 2.70 -19.15
CA GLU A 44 -0.12 3.98 -19.17
C GLU A 44 -0.96 5.04 -19.92
N ASP A 45 -0.84 6.30 -19.49
CA ASP A 45 -1.51 7.47 -20.07
C ASP A 45 -3.04 7.44 -20.12
N LYS A 46 -3.67 6.50 -19.41
CA LYS A 46 -5.11 6.41 -19.28
C LYS A 46 -5.59 7.05 -17.97
N ILE A 47 -6.51 7.99 -18.07
CA ILE A 47 -7.25 8.51 -16.92
C ILE A 47 -8.41 7.56 -16.61
N TYR A 48 -8.56 7.18 -15.34
CA TYR A 48 -9.57 6.23 -14.89
C TYR A 48 -10.63 6.95 -14.03
N ASP A 49 -11.83 7.14 -14.59
CA ASP A 49 -12.97 7.68 -13.82
C ASP A 49 -13.71 6.58 -13.02
N ASN A 50 -13.47 5.32 -13.35
CA ASN A 50 -14.07 4.17 -12.67
C ASN A 50 -13.22 2.90 -12.82
N ILE A 51 -13.56 1.88 -12.03
CA ILE A 51 -12.85 0.61 -11.92
C ILE A 51 -13.28 -0.46 -12.95
N LYS A 52 -14.27 -0.20 -13.82
CA LYS A 52 -14.87 -1.24 -14.68
C LYS A 52 -13.90 -1.85 -15.68
N SER A 53 -12.87 -1.10 -16.08
CA SER A 53 -11.86 -1.58 -17.03
C SER A 53 -10.68 -2.31 -16.39
N LEU A 54 -10.64 -2.36 -15.04
CA LEU A 54 -9.61 -3.07 -14.29
C LEU A 54 -10.00 -4.54 -14.10
N ARG A 55 -9.00 -5.41 -13.95
CA ARG A 55 -9.23 -6.84 -13.65
C ARG A 55 -9.73 -7.07 -12.22
N TYR A 56 -9.37 -6.17 -11.30
CA TYR A 56 -9.79 -6.18 -9.91
C TYR A 56 -10.37 -4.82 -9.54
N GLY A 57 -11.48 -4.81 -8.78
CA GLY A 57 -12.14 -3.58 -8.35
C GLY A 57 -11.51 -2.91 -7.13
N HIS A 58 -10.73 -3.65 -6.35
CA HIS A 58 -10.11 -3.19 -5.12
C HIS A 58 -8.69 -3.74 -4.99
N LEU A 59 -7.81 -2.94 -4.40
CA LEU A 59 -6.47 -3.34 -3.98
C LEU A 59 -6.41 -3.32 -2.45
N MET A 60 -6.05 -4.45 -1.86
CA MET A 60 -5.79 -4.56 -0.42
C MET A 60 -4.29 -4.70 -0.20
N ILE A 61 -3.72 -3.83 0.62
CA ILE A 61 -2.31 -3.88 0.99
C ILE A 61 -2.20 -4.55 2.36
N MET A 62 -1.45 -5.64 2.41
CA MET A 62 -1.16 -6.37 3.65
C MET A 62 0.34 -6.27 3.93
N THR A 63 0.71 -5.69 5.06
CA THR A 63 2.10 -5.58 5.53
C THR A 63 2.22 -6.21 6.91
N ASP A 64 3.20 -7.07 7.13
CA ASP A 64 3.46 -7.59 8.48
C ASP A 64 4.13 -6.52 9.37
N GLN A 65 3.91 -6.60 10.68
CA GLN A 65 4.62 -5.78 11.68
C GLN A 65 5.81 -6.52 12.31
N GLY A 66 6.17 -7.73 11.86
CA GLY A 66 7.29 -8.48 12.45
C GLY A 66 7.49 -9.92 11.96
N LEU A 67 8.73 -10.18 11.51
CA LEU A 67 9.55 -11.41 11.67
C LEU A 67 8.90 -12.80 11.41
N GLY A 68 7.87 -12.92 10.57
CA GLY A 68 7.39 -14.23 10.13
C GLY A 68 6.93 -15.19 11.23
N THR A 69 6.60 -14.66 12.42
CA THR A 69 6.11 -15.46 13.56
C THR A 69 4.60 -15.67 13.54
N SER A 70 3.87 -14.97 12.66
CA SER A 70 2.43 -15.19 12.50
C SER A 70 2.16 -16.62 12.02
N THR A 71 1.48 -17.39 12.85
CA THR A 71 1.13 -18.77 12.56
C THR A 71 -0.01 -18.85 11.52
N SER A 72 -0.15 -20.00 10.86
CA SER A 72 -1.29 -20.24 9.96
C SER A 72 -2.64 -20.15 10.67
N LYS A 73 -2.68 -20.30 12.00
CA LYS A 73 -3.89 -20.17 12.81
C LYS A 73 -4.29 -18.70 12.96
N GLU A 74 -3.36 -17.85 13.38
CA GLU A 74 -3.58 -16.39 13.48
C GLU A 74 -3.93 -15.79 12.12
N GLY A 75 -3.27 -16.26 11.05
CA GLY A 75 -3.63 -15.89 9.69
C GLY A 75 -5.07 -16.26 9.34
N LYS A 76 -5.60 -17.41 9.75
CA LYS A 76 -7.01 -17.74 9.50
C LYS A 76 -7.95 -16.87 10.33
N GLU A 77 -7.67 -16.66 11.60
CA GLU A 77 -8.47 -15.82 12.50
C GLU A 77 -8.56 -14.37 12.01
N TYR A 78 -7.44 -13.81 11.53
CA TYR A 78 -7.40 -12.49 10.90
C TYR A 78 -8.37 -12.37 9.72
N PHE A 79 -8.44 -13.41 8.86
CA PHE A 79 -9.31 -13.42 7.69
C PHE A 79 -10.78 -13.77 8.02
N ILE A 80 -11.07 -14.41 9.16
CA ILE A 80 -12.44 -14.59 9.64
C ILE A 80 -13.05 -13.22 9.98
N ASP A 81 -12.30 -12.41 10.71
CA ASP A 81 -12.71 -11.07 11.13
C ASP A 81 -12.13 -9.99 10.20
N LEU A 82 -12.01 -10.28 8.90
CA LEU A 82 -11.30 -9.40 7.96
C LEU A 82 -11.88 -7.98 7.96
N ASP A 83 -13.19 -7.82 8.13
CA ASP A 83 -13.84 -6.50 8.15
C ASP A 83 -13.47 -5.65 9.37
N LYS A 84 -13.07 -6.26 10.50
CA LYS A 84 -12.53 -5.53 11.66
C LYS A 84 -11.09 -5.07 11.44
N HIS A 85 -10.36 -5.76 10.57
CA HIS A 85 -8.95 -5.51 10.30
C HIS A 85 -8.71 -4.68 9.02
N LYS A 86 -9.74 -4.48 8.21
CA LYS A 86 -9.71 -3.58 7.05
C LYS A 86 -9.81 -2.12 7.50
N LYS A 87 -8.89 -1.30 7.00
CA LYS A 87 -9.02 0.16 7.03
C LYS A 87 -9.07 0.68 5.60
N TYR A 88 -10.07 1.50 5.31
CA TYR A 88 -10.20 2.15 4.02
C TYR A 88 -9.31 3.39 3.98
N PHE A 89 -8.55 3.54 2.91
CA PHE A 89 -7.92 4.81 2.59
C PHE A 89 -8.95 5.69 1.90
N VAL A 90 -9.13 6.91 2.42
CA VAL A 90 -10.05 7.90 1.88
C VAL A 90 -9.22 9.10 1.48
N TRP A 91 -9.32 9.48 0.20
CA TRP A 91 -8.83 10.77 -0.26
C TRP A 91 -9.82 11.84 0.17
N VAL A 92 -9.38 12.74 1.03
CA VAL A 92 -10.22 13.80 1.60
C VAL A 92 -10.10 15.06 0.75
N ASP A 93 -8.89 15.52 0.51
CA ASP A 93 -8.62 16.76 -0.23
C ASP A 93 -7.22 16.78 -0.87
N GLU A 94 -6.88 17.89 -1.52
CA GLU A 94 -5.58 18.05 -2.21
C GLU A 94 -4.38 17.94 -1.26
N LYS A 95 -4.55 18.14 0.05
CA LYS A 95 -3.45 18.04 1.02
C LYS A 95 -2.95 16.60 1.15
N ASP A 96 -3.80 15.60 0.87
CA ASP A 96 -3.35 14.21 0.79
C ASP A 96 -2.33 14.04 -0.34
N GLY A 97 -2.55 14.73 -1.45
CA GLY A 97 -1.62 14.80 -2.58
C GLY A 97 -0.30 15.45 -2.20
N ASP A 98 -0.36 16.59 -1.50
CA ASP A 98 0.81 17.30 -1.01
C ASP A 98 1.61 16.46 -0.01
N ALA A 99 0.92 15.73 0.89
CA ALA A 99 1.55 14.84 1.85
C ALA A 99 2.27 13.66 1.16
N ILE A 100 1.64 13.07 0.12
CA ILE A 100 2.28 12.03 -0.70
C ILE A 100 3.50 12.60 -1.42
N GLU A 101 3.42 13.81 -1.98
CA GLU A 101 4.58 14.44 -2.62
C GLU A 101 5.71 14.70 -1.63
N LEU A 102 5.40 15.26 -0.46
CA LEU A 102 6.37 15.49 0.62
C LEU A 102 7.06 14.18 1.02
N ALA A 103 6.30 13.08 1.11
CA ALA A 103 6.78 11.77 1.55
C ALA A 103 7.65 11.04 0.51
N PHE A 104 7.44 11.25 -0.79
CA PHE A 104 8.10 10.45 -1.84
C PHE A 104 8.92 11.24 -2.87
N SER A 105 8.87 12.57 -2.88
CA SER A 105 9.64 13.40 -3.82
C SER A 105 11.07 13.66 -3.34
N ARG A 106 12.08 13.40 -4.18
CA ARG A 106 13.49 13.83 -3.98
C ARG A 106 13.65 15.35 -3.89
N LYS A 107 12.73 16.13 -4.45
CA LYS A 107 12.80 17.60 -4.39
C LYS A 107 12.41 18.17 -3.03
N LYS A 108 11.73 17.36 -2.20
CA LYS A 108 11.19 17.78 -0.89
C LYS A 108 12.05 17.27 0.28
N ILE A 109 13.33 16.94 0.06
CA ILE A 109 14.22 16.41 1.11
C ILE A 109 14.30 17.35 2.32
N GLU A 110 14.55 18.64 2.11
CA GLU A 110 14.65 19.59 3.23
C GLU A 110 13.33 19.79 3.97
N ALA A 111 12.22 19.87 3.23
CA ALA A 111 10.88 19.95 3.81
C ALA A 111 10.57 18.71 4.67
N ARG A 112 10.92 17.51 4.20
CA ARG A 112 10.77 16.25 4.94
C ARG A 112 11.66 16.19 6.17
N LYS A 113 12.89 16.71 6.12
CA LYS A 113 13.76 16.82 7.31
C LYS A 113 13.10 17.69 8.38
N ASN A 114 12.55 18.84 8.00
CA ASN A 114 11.85 19.73 8.93
C ASN A 114 10.59 19.07 9.50
N TRP A 115 9.81 18.38 8.65
CA TRP A 115 8.65 17.62 9.08
C TRP A 115 9.01 16.55 10.13
N LEU A 116 10.08 15.79 9.92
CA LEU A 116 10.54 14.79 10.89
C LEU A 116 11.05 15.41 12.20
N ARG A 117 11.63 16.62 12.17
CA ARG A 117 12.08 17.34 13.38
C ARG A 117 10.94 17.83 14.25
N GLN A 118 9.78 18.09 13.65
CA GLN A 118 8.57 18.53 14.35
C GLN A 118 7.81 17.36 14.99
N PHE A 119 8.19 16.13 14.66
CA PHE A 119 7.62 14.95 15.29
C PHE A 119 8.20 14.84 16.71
N GLU A 120 7.41 15.23 17.71
CA GLU A 120 7.76 14.95 19.10
C GLU A 120 7.83 13.43 19.29
N VAL A 121 9.01 12.95 19.65
CA VAL A 121 9.14 11.58 20.16
C VAL A 121 8.53 11.61 21.56
N VAL A 122 7.23 11.31 21.66
CA VAL A 122 6.63 10.95 22.95
C VAL A 122 7.33 9.66 23.38
N ARG A 123 8.35 9.78 24.23
CA ARG A 123 9.01 8.63 24.82
C ARG A 123 8.02 7.98 25.78
N PRO A 124 7.69 6.68 25.63
CA PRO A 124 6.84 5.99 26.58
C PRO A 124 7.56 6.00 27.94
N GLY A 125 7.06 6.76 28.91
CA GLY A 125 7.55 6.75 30.29
C GLY A 125 7.90 8.09 30.94
N GLU A 126 7.75 9.24 30.27
CA GLU A 126 7.86 10.55 30.94
C GLU A 126 6.45 11.09 31.24
N GLN A 127 5.88 10.67 32.38
CA GLN A 127 4.83 11.37 33.14
C GLN A 127 5.34 11.66 34.54
#